data_AF-A0A128EKJ4-F1
#
_entry.id   AF-A0A128EKJ4-F1
#
_cell.length_a   1.000
_cell.length_b   1.000
_cell.length_c   1.000
_cell.angle_alpha   90.00
_cell.angle_beta   90.00
_cell.angle_gamma   90.00
#
_symmetry.space_group_name_H-M   'P 1'
#
loop_
_entity.id
_entity.type
_entity.pdbx_description
1 polymer ?
#
loop_
_entity_poly.entity_id
_entity_poly.type
_entity_poly.pdbx_seq_one_letter_code
_entity_poly.pdbx_strand_id
1 'polypeptide(L)'
;MNDKLLDKVTHLHEDGEHEKILELLENEPSEYERDGLYARALNNLERFNEAKELLLKHAKNGENDCVWHYRIGYSYYWLNEYENFINHFERYKELNSTMMSLDETAMLGYGYLQAQNPQKAIEILLSYPDEQNSFWNTNIARSYAYLEKYKEALPYALKAYDIVCSEYKDNTLEATPEAIMVSFLYTELEEFQKDIEFIKSIPYEQSHALNNALAYSYARLNRYEEALPYSLKAIELANQECEFEDEKFYASGAVIIYSNLNEQQKADELREKYGLTEELWLYTQEEIDCIDHHIEKTIGVYEDVFHEMVSDALHIDICIAKPTPQRDFYTLVTMGMGARKMDIPDEFKEYELERAELMICLPKNWNISSDDERYYWATRWLKILARLPYTDDTWLCDGHTIPTGEPLAGTSFECILLEKPYTFKGADVCELPNGEKVKFYQLLPLYKEEMEYKLENGVEELIELFDDDFSDVVNVKRKNYCEPNKAITKFMQNFKKK
;
A
#
# COMPACT_ATOMS: atom_id res chain seq x y z
N MET A 1 24.90 4.61 -44.34
CA MET A 1 23.83 4.99 -45.30
C MET A 1 24.28 6.21 -46.15
N ASN A 2 23.70 6.47 -47.34
CA ASN A 2 24.04 7.68 -48.14
C ASN A 2 23.13 8.86 -47.74
N ASP A 3 23.68 10.07 -47.64
CA ASP A 3 23.02 11.33 -47.29
C ASP A 3 21.65 11.55 -47.97
N LYS A 4 21.53 11.25 -49.27
CA LYS A 4 20.25 11.40 -50.00
C LYS A 4 19.13 10.50 -49.45
N LEU A 5 19.48 9.31 -48.98
CA LEU A 5 18.53 8.38 -48.39
C LEU A 5 18.14 8.82 -46.98
N LEU A 6 19.11 9.29 -46.20
CA LEU A 6 18.88 9.87 -44.87
C LEU A 6 17.95 11.08 -44.92
N ASP A 7 18.18 12.00 -45.86
CA ASP A 7 17.33 13.19 -46.07
C ASP A 7 15.89 12.78 -46.38
N LYS A 8 15.70 11.78 -47.25
CA LYS A 8 14.37 11.26 -47.60
C LYS A 8 13.67 10.62 -46.40
N VAL A 9 14.38 9.81 -45.61
CA VAL A 9 13.84 9.20 -44.38
C VAL A 9 13.46 10.27 -43.36
N THR A 10 14.25 11.34 -43.26
CA THR A 10 13.98 12.46 -42.35
C THR A 10 12.71 13.19 -42.74
N HIS A 11 12.54 13.52 -44.02
CA HIS A 11 11.34 14.18 -44.52
C HIS A 11 10.08 13.32 -44.33
N LEU A 12 10.16 12.01 -44.65
CA LEU A 12 9.05 11.08 -44.41
C LEU A 12 8.69 10.98 -42.92
N HIS A 13 9.67 11.08 -42.02
CA HIS A 13 9.41 11.05 -40.58
C HIS A 13 8.69 12.31 -40.11
N GLU A 14 9.11 13.48 -40.60
CA GLU A 14 8.46 14.76 -40.32
C GLU A 14 7.01 14.79 -40.84
N ASP A 15 6.75 14.13 -41.96
CA ASP A 15 5.41 13.99 -42.56
C ASP A 15 4.54 12.90 -41.89
N GLY A 16 5.07 12.17 -40.89
CA GLY A 16 4.35 11.07 -40.22
C GLY A 16 4.20 9.80 -41.06
N GLU A 17 4.91 9.69 -42.18
CA GLU A 17 4.79 8.63 -43.18
C GLU A 17 5.66 7.41 -42.82
N HIS A 18 5.41 6.83 -41.64
CA HIS A 18 6.29 5.83 -41.03
C HIS A 18 6.29 4.48 -41.78
N GLU A 19 5.18 4.05 -42.38
CA GLU A 19 5.14 2.84 -43.21
C GLU A 19 6.05 2.99 -44.43
N LYS A 20 6.06 4.16 -45.07
CA LYS A 20 6.94 4.43 -46.22
C LYS A 20 8.41 4.40 -45.84
N ILE A 21 8.76 4.74 -44.60
CA ILE A 21 10.12 4.59 -44.08
C ILE A 21 10.49 3.10 -44.00
N LEU A 22 9.59 2.25 -43.51
CA LEU A 22 9.82 0.81 -43.45
C LEU A 22 10.03 0.23 -44.86
N GLU A 23 9.13 0.51 -45.79
CA GLU A 23 9.24 0.05 -47.20
C GLU A 23 10.55 0.52 -47.86
N LEU A 24 10.94 1.76 -47.60
CA LEU A 24 12.15 2.35 -48.16
C LEU A 24 13.43 1.70 -47.64
N LEU A 25 13.43 1.24 -46.39
CA LEU A 25 14.60 0.70 -45.70
C LEU A 25 14.63 -0.83 -45.62
N GLU A 26 13.53 -1.52 -45.95
CA GLU A 26 13.36 -2.97 -45.83
C GLU A 26 14.47 -3.77 -46.55
N ASN A 27 14.84 -3.32 -47.76
CA ASN A 27 15.80 -4.00 -48.62
C ASN A 27 17.24 -3.48 -48.49
N GLU A 28 17.47 -2.44 -47.67
CA GLU A 28 18.83 -1.96 -47.40
C GLU A 28 19.58 -2.96 -46.52
N PRO A 29 20.91 -3.05 -46.55
CA PRO A 29 21.66 -3.89 -45.62
C PRO A 29 21.39 -3.50 -44.15
N SER A 30 21.38 -4.49 -43.25
CA SER A 30 21.29 -4.25 -41.81
C SER A 30 22.59 -3.63 -41.31
N GLU A 31 22.48 -2.38 -40.86
CA GLU A 31 23.57 -1.57 -40.32
C GLU A 31 23.02 -0.71 -39.18
N TYR A 32 23.86 -0.35 -38.21
CA TYR A 32 23.45 0.34 -36.99
C TYR A 32 22.56 1.58 -37.23
N GLU A 33 23.02 2.47 -38.10
CA GLU A 33 22.32 3.73 -38.42
C GLU A 33 20.96 3.47 -39.09
N ARG A 34 20.93 2.57 -40.08
CA ARG A 34 19.71 2.17 -40.81
C ARG A 34 18.71 1.55 -39.86
N ASP A 35 19.15 0.58 -39.05
CA ASP A 35 18.30 -0.17 -38.13
C ASP A 35 17.77 0.72 -37.01
N GLY A 36 18.54 1.72 -36.57
CA GLY A 36 18.05 2.73 -35.65
C GLY A 36 16.89 3.55 -36.22
N LEU A 37 16.96 3.96 -37.50
CA LEU A 37 15.89 4.71 -38.17
C LEU A 37 14.67 3.83 -38.45
N TYR A 38 14.89 2.57 -38.83
CA TYR A 38 13.84 1.58 -39.00
C TYR A 38 13.09 1.32 -37.68
N ALA A 39 13.82 1.13 -36.58
CA ALA A 39 13.25 0.96 -35.25
C ALA A 39 12.47 2.20 -34.77
N ARG A 40 12.91 3.42 -35.11
CA ARG A 40 12.13 4.63 -34.85
C ARG A 40 10.79 4.58 -35.56
N ALA A 41 10.75 4.21 -36.84
CA ALA A 41 9.50 4.08 -37.58
C ALA A 41 8.60 2.97 -36.99
N LEU A 42 9.18 1.81 -36.61
CA LEU A 42 8.44 0.75 -35.91
C LEU A 42 7.80 1.24 -34.60
N ASN A 43 8.53 2.01 -33.78
CA ASN A 43 8.00 2.58 -32.54
C ASN A 43 6.83 3.53 -32.78
N ASN A 44 6.88 4.37 -33.83
CA ASN A 44 5.75 5.26 -34.16
C ASN A 44 4.55 4.52 -34.75
N LEU A 45 4.74 3.28 -35.22
CA LEU A 45 3.70 2.37 -35.68
C LEU A 45 3.25 1.39 -34.59
N GLU A 46 3.61 1.64 -33.34
CA GLU A 46 3.28 0.81 -32.18
C GLU A 46 3.80 -0.63 -32.25
N ARG A 47 4.78 -0.89 -33.14
CA ARG A 47 5.45 -2.19 -33.30
C ARG A 47 6.64 -2.30 -32.34
N PHE A 48 6.37 -2.07 -31.05
CA PHE A 48 7.38 -1.89 -30.02
C PHE A 48 8.28 -3.11 -29.82
N ASN A 49 7.72 -4.33 -29.85
CA ASN A 49 8.52 -5.56 -29.71
C ASN A 49 9.51 -5.72 -30.87
N GLU A 50 9.09 -5.46 -32.11
CA GLU A 50 9.99 -5.55 -33.28
C GLU A 50 11.09 -4.49 -33.23
N ALA A 51 10.73 -3.26 -32.80
CA ALA A 51 11.71 -2.19 -32.58
C ALA A 51 12.76 -2.59 -31.53
N LYS A 52 12.30 -3.11 -30.38
CA LYS A 52 13.16 -3.61 -29.29
C LYS A 52 14.11 -4.70 -29.78
N GLU A 53 13.58 -5.75 -30.41
CA GLU A 53 14.38 -6.87 -30.93
C GLU A 53 15.44 -6.40 -31.95
N LEU A 54 15.09 -5.45 -32.82
CA LEU A 54 16.01 -4.88 -33.79
C LEU A 54 17.12 -4.06 -33.11
N LEU A 55 16.77 -3.20 -32.14
CA LEU A 55 17.72 -2.36 -31.43
C LEU A 55 18.69 -3.17 -30.57
N LEU A 56 18.24 -4.27 -29.96
CA LEU A 56 19.07 -5.15 -29.14
C LEU A 56 20.20 -5.84 -29.92
N LYS A 57 20.02 -6.08 -31.24
CA LYS A 57 21.10 -6.61 -32.11
C LYS A 57 22.32 -5.68 -32.15
N HIS A 58 22.12 -4.40 -31.87
CA HIS A 58 23.14 -3.36 -31.90
C HIS A 58 23.48 -2.80 -30.51
N ALA A 59 23.18 -3.53 -29.43
CA ALA A 59 23.41 -3.06 -28.05
C ALA A 59 24.85 -2.56 -27.81
N LYS A 60 25.86 -3.26 -28.37
CA LYS A 60 27.26 -2.85 -28.26
C LYS A 60 27.58 -1.54 -28.98
N ASN A 61 26.91 -1.27 -30.10
CA ASN A 61 27.07 -0.01 -30.83
C ASN A 61 26.38 1.15 -30.10
N GLY A 62 25.24 0.87 -29.44
CA GLY A 62 24.41 1.88 -28.79
C GLY A 62 24.77 2.26 -27.36
N GLU A 63 25.70 1.56 -26.70
CA GLU A 63 26.06 1.77 -25.28
C GLU A 63 26.43 3.23 -24.92
N ASN A 64 26.96 3.99 -25.87
CA ASN A 64 27.32 5.41 -25.70
C ASN A 64 26.57 6.35 -26.65
N ASP A 65 25.44 5.92 -27.21
CA ASP A 65 24.56 6.72 -28.06
C ASP A 65 23.25 7.01 -27.34
N CYS A 66 23.02 8.28 -27.00
CA CYS A 66 21.80 8.73 -26.34
C CYS A 66 20.54 8.46 -27.18
N VAL A 67 20.62 8.56 -28.52
CA VAL A 67 19.47 8.34 -29.42
C VAL A 67 19.06 6.88 -29.43
N TRP A 68 20.02 5.95 -29.34
CA TRP A 68 19.72 4.53 -29.21
C TRP A 68 19.04 4.23 -27.87
N HIS A 69 19.58 4.76 -26.77
CA HIS A 69 18.99 4.63 -25.43
C HIS A 69 17.55 5.17 -25.37
N TYR A 70 17.30 6.33 -25.99
CA TYR A 70 15.95 6.88 -26.12
C TYR A 70 15.01 5.92 -26.87
N ARG A 71 15.42 5.43 -28.04
CA ARG A 71 14.57 4.58 -28.89
C ARG A 71 14.23 3.24 -28.25
N ILE A 72 15.21 2.59 -27.63
CA ILE A 72 14.97 1.30 -26.97
C ILE A 72 14.21 1.48 -25.65
N GLY A 73 14.49 2.56 -24.90
CA GLY A 73 13.72 2.94 -23.72
C GLY A 73 12.25 3.17 -24.07
N TYR A 74 11.97 3.91 -25.15
CA TYR A 74 10.62 4.13 -25.64
C TYR A 74 9.89 2.80 -25.95
N SER A 75 10.57 1.84 -26.56
CA SER A 75 10.00 0.50 -26.78
C SER A 75 9.68 -0.21 -25.46
N TYR A 76 10.59 -0.17 -24.47
CA TYR A 76 10.36 -0.78 -23.16
C TYR A 76 9.20 -0.12 -22.39
N TYR A 77 9.05 1.20 -22.49
CA TYR A 77 7.96 1.95 -21.86
C TYR A 77 6.59 1.42 -22.29
N TRP A 78 6.36 1.35 -23.61
CA TRP A 78 5.08 0.89 -24.16
C TRP A 78 4.87 -0.63 -24.06
N LEU A 79 5.91 -1.38 -23.71
CA LEU A 79 5.83 -2.79 -23.36
C LEU A 79 5.59 -3.01 -21.86
N ASN A 80 5.42 -1.95 -21.07
CA ASN A 80 5.27 -1.98 -19.61
C ASN A 80 6.48 -2.61 -18.88
N GLU A 81 7.67 -2.61 -19.49
CA GLU A 81 8.92 -3.12 -18.91
C GLU A 81 9.67 -1.97 -18.21
N TYR A 82 9.08 -1.44 -17.14
CA TYR A 82 9.47 -0.16 -16.56
C TYR A 82 10.89 -0.10 -15.98
N GLU A 83 11.40 -1.19 -15.40
CA GLU A 83 12.79 -1.25 -14.93
C GLU A 83 13.80 -1.09 -16.08
N ASN A 84 13.55 -1.77 -17.21
CA ASN A 84 14.39 -1.64 -18.41
C ASN A 84 14.27 -0.24 -19.01
N PHE A 85 13.05 0.30 -19.08
CA PHE A 85 12.82 1.67 -19.51
C PHE A 85 13.64 2.67 -18.67
N ILE A 86 13.55 2.61 -17.34
CA ILE A 86 14.27 3.50 -16.43
C ILE A 86 15.78 3.41 -16.67
N ASN A 87 16.34 2.20 -16.75
CA ASN A 87 17.76 2.00 -16.98
C ASN A 87 18.23 2.67 -18.29
N HIS A 88 17.45 2.54 -19.36
CA HIS A 88 17.76 3.17 -20.63
C HIS A 88 17.54 4.69 -20.63
N PHE A 89 16.50 5.19 -19.97
CA PHE A 89 16.19 6.62 -19.92
C PHE A 89 17.12 7.42 -19.01
N GLU A 90 17.56 6.86 -17.88
CA GLU A 90 18.61 7.47 -17.07
C GLU A 90 19.93 7.54 -17.85
N ARG A 91 20.27 6.48 -18.61
CA ARG A 91 21.45 6.50 -19.48
C ARG A 91 21.30 7.49 -20.63
N TYR A 92 20.11 7.64 -21.20
CA TYR A 92 19.79 8.69 -22.18
C TYR A 92 20.05 10.08 -21.59
N LYS A 93 19.55 10.35 -20.39
CA LYS A 93 19.73 11.61 -19.66
C LYS A 93 21.19 11.90 -19.32
N GLU A 94 21.97 10.89 -18.95
CA GLU A 94 23.42 11.02 -18.69
C GLU A 94 24.22 11.39 -19.94
N LEU A 95 23.88 10.77 -21.08
CA LEU A 95 24.61 10.93 -22.34
C LEU A 95 24.15 12.16 -23.14
N ASN A 96 22.91 12.60 -22.96
CA ASN A 96 22.37 13.76 -23.63
C ASN A 96 22.80 15.05 -22.92
N SER A 97 23.52 15.92 -23.63
CA SER A 97 23.92 17.23 -23.11
C SER A 97 22.77 18.22 -22.99
N THR A 98 21.62 17.91 -23.59
CA THR A 98 20.41 18.72 -23.57
C THR A 98 19.51 18.27 -22.42
N MET A 99 18.87 19.22 -21.75
CA MET A 99 17.86 18.91 -20.74
C MET A 99 16.69 18.15 -21.38
N MET A 100 16.14 17.18 -20.66
CA MET A 100 14.96 16.43 -21.11
C MET A 100 13.78 17.37 -21.35
N SER A 101 12.93 17.02 -22.31
CA SER A 101 11.65 17.68 -22.54
C SER A 101 10.67 17.42 -21.39
N LEU A 102 9.54 18.14 -21.39
CA LEU A 102 8.45 17.87 -20.46
C LEU A 102 7.92 16.45 -20.64
N ASP A 103 7.64 16.02 -21.87
CA ASP A 103 7.14 14.65 -22.14
C ASP A 103 8.13 13.57 -21.67
N GLU A 104 9.43 13.76 -21.93
CA GLU A 104 10.47 12.83 -21.50
C GLU A 104 10.57 12.73 -19.96
N THR A 105 10.43 13.87 -19.28
CA THR A 105 10.44 13.92 -17.81
C THR A 105 9.19 13.28 -17.23
N ALA A 106 8.03 13.50 -17.85
CA ALA A 106 6.77 12.87 -17.47
C ALA A 106 6.82 11.35 -17.62
N MET A 107 7.36 10.85 -18.75
CA MET A 107 7.58 9.42 -18.98
C MET A 107 8.49 8.81 -17.91
N LEU A 108 9.62 9.46 -17.59
CA LEU A 108 10.54 8.95 -16.57
C LEU A 108 9.90 8.94 -15.17
N GLY A 109 9.17 10.00 -14.80
CA GLY A 109 8.42 10.07 -13.56
C GLY A 109 7.36 8.96 -13.45
N TYR A 110 6.58 8.75 -14.52
CA TYR A 110 5.60 7.66 -14.60
C TYR A 110 6.27 6.29 -14.51
N GLY A 111 7.40 6.07 -15.21
CA GLY A 111 8.14 4.81 -15.15
C GLY A 111 8.59 4.47 -13.72
N TYR A 112 9.12 5.45 -12.99
CA TYR A 112 9.47 5.26 -11.57
C TYR A 112 8.26 4.95 -10.70
N LEU A 113 7.11 5.57 -10.95
CA LEU A 113 5.88 5.26 -10.24
C LEU A 113 5.44 3.80 -10.48
N GLN A 114 5.44 3.35 -11.74
CA GLN A 114 5.07 1.98 -12.11
C GLN A 114 6.07 0.93 -11.58
N ALA A 115 7.35 1.30 -11.47
CA ALA A 115 8.38 0.49 -10.82
C ALA A 115 8.36 0.55 -9.27
N GLN A 116 7.24 1.01 -8.68
CA GLN A 116 7.04 1.12 -7.23
C GLN A 116 8.09 1.98 -6.51
N ASN A 117 8.59 3.03 -7.18
CA ASN A 117 9.50 4.02 -6.61
C ASN A 117 8.88 5.44 -6.65
N PRO A 118 7.80 5.68 -5.89
CA PRO A 118 7.06 6.94 -5.91
C PRO A 118 7.91 8.14 -5.43
N GLN A 119 8.88 7.91 -4.53
CA GLN A 119 9.76 8.99 -4.06
C GLN A 119 10.64 9.55 -5.19
N LYS A 120 11.17 8.68 -6.05
CA LYS A 120 11.95 9.10 -7.22
C LYS A 120 11.06 9.73 -8.28
N ALA A 121 9.85 9.21 -8.47
CA ALA A 121 8.85 9.82 -9.35
C ALA A 121 8.57 11.29 -8.96
N ILE A 122 8.35 11.55 -7.67
CA ILE A 122 8.15 12.91 -7.13
C ILE A 122 9.39 13.77 -7.37
N GLU A 123 10.59 13.27 -7.09
CA GLU A 123 11.84 14.01 -7.31
C GLU A 123 11.98 14.46 -8.79
N ILE A 124 11.71 13.55 -9.73
CA ILE A 124 11.77 13.82 -11.17
C ILE A 124 10.69 14.85 -11.56
N LEU A 125 9.43 14.62 -11.17
CA LEU A 125 8.29 15.48 -11.55
C LEU A 125 8.33 16.86 -10.87
N LEU A 126 8.97 17.01 -9.72
CA LEU A 126 9.15 18.33 -9.09
C LEU A 126 10.41 19.06 -9.56
N SER A 127 11.35 18.37 -10.21
CA SER A 127 12.58 19.00 -10.72
C SER A 127 12.32 19.94 -11.90
N TYR A 128 11.26 19.70 -12.67
CA TYR A 128 10.88 20.49 -13.84
C TYR A 128 9.35 20.53 -14.02
N PRO A 129 8.62 21.20 -13.11
CA PRO A 129 7.17 21.04 -13.01
C PRO A 129 6.43 21.69 -14.18
N ASP A 130 5.56 20.91 -14.83
CA ASP A 130 4.52 21.45 -15.73
C ASP A 130 3.21 21.60 -14.97
N GLU A 131 3.06 22.76 -14.36
CA GLU A 131 1.91 23.07 -13.53
C GLU A 131 0.57 23.06 -14.28
N GLN A 132 0.56 23.19 -15.61
CA GLN A 132 -0.67 23.24 -16.41
C GLN A 132 -1.04 21.90 -17.04
N ASN A 133 -0.28 20.83 -16.75
CA ASN A 133 -0.50 19.52 -17.32
C ASN A 133 -1.20 18.59 -16.32
N SER A 134 -2.39 18.09 -16.68
CA SER A 134 -3.18 17.20 -15.83
C SER A 134 -2.45 15.89 -15.53
N PHE A 135 -1.85 15.24 -16.54
CA PHE A 135 -1.08 14.01 -16.38
C PHE A 135 0.05 14.17 -15.36
N TRP A 136 0.74 15.32 -15.41
CA TRP A 136 1.82 15.62 -14.46
C TRP A 136 1.31 15.70 -13.02
N ASN A 137 0.27 16.50 -12.81
CA ASN A 137 -0.34 16.69 -11.49
C ASN A 137 -0.94 15.39 -10.96
N THR A 138 -1.61 14.59 -11.81
CA THR A 138 -2.15 13.28 -11.47
C THR A 138 -1.06 12.32 -11.01
N ASN A 139 0.10 12.27 -11.69
CA ASN A 139 1.19 11.39 -11.29
C ASN A 139 1.89 11.84 -10.01
N ILE A 140 2.00 13.15 -9.75
CA ILE A 140 2.47 13.66 -8.46
C ILE A 140 1.48 13.27 -7.36
N ALA A 141 0.18 13.51 -7.56
CA ALA A 141 -0.87 13.17 -6.60
C ALA A 141 -0.84 11.67 -6.27
N ARG A 142 -0.80 10.80 -7.30
CA ARG A 142 -0.68 9.35 -7.13
C ARG A 142 0.59 8.97 -6.38
N SER A 143 1.72 9.57 -6.71
CA SER A 143 2.98 9.26 -6.04
C SER A 143 2.95 9.63 -4.55
N TYR A 144 2.36 10.78 -4.19
CA TYR A 144 2.14 11.13 -2.78
C TYR A 144 1.11 10.20 -2.12
N ALA A 145 0.03 9.83 -2.82
CA ALA A 145 -0.96 8.89 -2.31
C ALA A 145 -0.39 7.50 -2.02
N TYR A 146 0.48 6.97 -2.90
CA TYR A 146 1.23 5.72 -2.68
C TYR A 146 2.13 5.76 -1.45
N LEU A 147 2.53 6.95 -1.02
CA LEU A 147 3.33 7.21 0.17
C LEU A 147 2.46 7.57 1.39
N GLU A 148 1.13 7.37 1.31
CA GLU A 148 0.16 7.75 2.35
C GLU A 148 0.22 9.26 2.73
N LYS A 149 0.79 10.10 1.86
CA LYS A 149 0.94 11.56 2.04
C LYS A 149 -0.24 12.31 1.43
N TYR A 150 -1.43 12.04 1.94
CA TYR A 150 -2.69 12.50 1.33
C TYR A 150 -2.88 14.02 1.35
N LYS A 151 -2.38 14.70 2.38
CA LYS A 151 -2.45 16.17 2.50
C LYS A 151 -1.63 16.85 1.41
N GLU A 152 -0.48 16.26 1.07
CA GLU A 152 0.40 16.72 0.00
C GLU A 152 -0.15 16.33 -1.38
N ALA A 153 -0.82 15.19 -1.51
CA ALA A 153 -1.43 14.72 -2.75
C ALA A 153 -2.62 15.58 -3.21
N LEU A 154 -3.50 15.96 -2.27
CA LEU A 154 -4.80 16.58 -2.57
C LEU A 154 -4.71 17.85 -3.44
N PRO A 155 -3.80 18.82 -3.18
CA PRO A 155 -3.66 20.01 -4.03
C PRO A 155 -3.33 19.67 -5.49
N TYR A 156 -2.53 18.63 -5.75
CA TYR A 156 -2.20 18.21 -7.11
C TYR A 156 -3.37 17.50 -7.77
N ALA A 157 -4.11 16.66 -7.05
CA ALA A 157 -5.31 16.00 -7.59
C ALA A 157 -6.39 17.00 -7.98
N LEU A 158 -6.66 17.99 -7.11
CA LEU A 158 -7.60 19.07 -7.40
C LEU A 158 -7.16 19.89 -8.61
N LYS A 159 -5.87 20.20 -8.72
CA LYS A 159 -5.33 20.93 -9.86
C LYS A 159 -5.45 20.14 -11.16
N ALA A 160 -5.16 18.83 -11.14
CA ALA A 160 -5.34 17.95 -12.28
C ALA A 160 -6.81 17.94 -12.74
N TYR A 161 -7.73 17.78 -11.78
CA TYR A 161 -9.18 17.84 -12.03
C TYR A 161 -9.59 19.17 -12.68
N ASP A 162 -9.17 20.31 -12.11
CA ASP A 162 -9.50 21.64 -12.64
C ASP A 162 -8.97 21.84 -14.08
N ILE A 163 -7.76 21.34 -14.37
CA ILE A 163 -7.18 21.39 -15.72
C ILE A 163 -8.05 20.62 -16.70
N VAL A 164 -8.38 19.35 -16.41
CA VAL A 164 -9.21 18.52 -17.31
C VAL A 164 -10.58 19.17 -17.50
N CYS A 165 -11.23 19.65 -16.44
CA CYS A 165 -12.50 20.36 -16.57
C CYS A 165 -12.41 21.61 -17.46
N SER A 166 -11.29 22.33 -17.42
CA SER A 166 -11.07 23.53 -18.24
C SER A 166 -10.84 23.21 -19.73
N GLU A 167 -10.26 22.04 -20.04
CA GLU A 167 -10.02 21.56 -21.40
C GLU A 167 -11.30 21.04 -22.04
N TYR A 168 -12.10 20.27 -21.29
CA TYR A 168 -13.28 19.59 -21.78
C TYR A 168 -14.58 20.30 -21.37
N LYS A 169 -14.66 21.62 -21.55
CA LYS A 169 -15.69 22.57 -21.06
C LYS A 169 -17.17 22.15 -21.09
N ASP A 170 -17.55 21.10 -21.83
CA ASP A 170 -18.90 20.55 -21.94
C ASP A 170 -19.02 19.02 -21.74
N ASN A 171 -17.91 18.29 -21.52
CA ASN A 171 -17.89 16.83 -21.28
C ASN A 171 -17.10 16.48 -20.01
N THR A 172 -17.67 16.81 -18.85
CA THR A 172 -17.06 16.55 -17.54
C THR A 172 -16.88 15.06 -17.22
N LEU A 173 -17.47 14.15 -18.00
CA LEU A 173 -17.26 12.71 -17.85
C LEU A 173 -15.79 12.32 -18.12
N GLU A 174 -15.07 13.07 -18.94
CA GLU A 174 -13.63 12.84 -19.19
C GLU A 174 -12.78 13.09 -17.93
N ALA A 175 -13.26 13.92 -17.00
CA ALA A 175 -12.58 14.21 -15.73
C ALA A 175 -12.91 13.21 -14.62
N THR A 176 -13.66 12.15 -14.92
CA THR A 176 -14.05 11.13 -13.93
C THR A 176 -12.84 10.48 -13.24
N PRO A 177 -11.74 10.12 -13.94
CA PRO A 177 -10.56 9.56 -13.28
C PRO A 177 -9.92 10.49 -12.25
N GLU A 178 -9.78 11.78 -12.57
CA GLU A 178 -9.27 12.79 -11.65
C GLU A 178 -10.23 13.03 -10.48
N ALA A 179 -11.54 13.04 -10.73
CA ALA A 179 -12.55 13.18 -9.69
C ALA A 179 -12.53 12.00 -8.70
N ILE A 180 -12.37 10.77 -9.18
CA ILE A 180 -12.21 9.58 -8.33
C ILE A 180 -10.97 9.73 -7.44
N MET A 181 -9.87 10.25 -7.98
CA MET A 181 -8.65 10.50 -7.20
C MET A 181 -8.85 11.55 -6.12
N VAL A 182 -9.52 12.66 -6.42
CA VAL A 182 -9.87 13.69 -5.42
C VAL A 182 -10.75 13.11 -4.33
N SER A 183 -11.78 12.34 -4.72
CA SER A 183 -12.70 11.70 -3.78
C SER A 183 -11.98 10.71 -2.86
N PHE A 184 -11.15 9.82 -3.44
CA PHE A 184 -10.27 8.93 -2.69
C PHE A 184 -9.47 9.71 -1.64
N LEU A 185 -8.79 10.80 -2.05
CA LEU A 185 -7.99 11.59 -1.11
C LEU A 185 -8.81 12.27 -0.02
N TYR A 186 -10.03 12.74 -0.29
CA TYR A 186 -10.89 13.25 0.78
C TYR A 186 -11.31 12.14 1.75
N THR A 187 -11.59 10.93 1.26
CA THR A 187 -11.94 9.79 2.13
C THR A 187 -10.77 9.36 3.01
N GLU A 188 -9.55 9.32 2.48
CA GLU A 188 -8.31 9.02 3.21
C GLU A 188 -7.99 10.09 4.27
N LEU A 189 -8.39 11.35 4.02
CA LEU A 189 -8.23 12.45 4.96
C LEU A 189 -9.38 12.55 5.97
N GLU A 190 -10.34 11.63 5.92
CA GLU A 190 -11.58 11.64 6.71
C GLU A 190 -12.41 12.91 6.55
N GLU A 191 -12.25 13.62 5.44
CA GLU A 191 -13.01 14.82 5.11
C GLU A 191 -14.32 14.47 4.38
N PHE A 192 -15.07 13.50 4.92
CA PHE A 192 -16.26 12.90 4.27
C PHE A 192 -17.31 13.92 3.83
N GLN A 193 -17.51 14.99 4.61
CA GLN A 193 -18.45 16.04 4.25
C GLN A 193 -17.98 16.85 3.03
N LYS A 194 -16.67 17.09 2.89
CA LYS A 194 -16.12 17.75 1.70
C LYS A 194 -16.15 16.83 0.49
N ASP A 195 -15.91 15.53 0.68
CA ASP A 195 -16.06 14.54 -0.39
C ASP A 195 -17.49 14.56 -0.95
N ILE A 196 -18.49 14.51 -0.08
CA ILE A 196 -19.91 14.60 -0.46
C ILE A 196 -20.20 15.90 -1.24
N GLU A 197 -19.72 17.05 -0.76
CA GLU A 197 -19.90 18.34 -1.42
C GLU A 197 -19.21 18.38 -2.79
N PHE A 198 -18.01 17.84 -2.89
CA PHE A 198 -17.23 17.75 -4.12
C PHE A 198 -17.94 16.86 -5.14
N ILE A 199 -18.27 15.60 -4.81
CA ILE A 199 -18.90 14.68 -5.76
C ILE A 199 -20.27 15.23 -6.20
N LYS A 200 -21.06 15.83 -5.30
CA LYS A 200 -22.35 16.44 -5.67
C LYS A 200 -22.23 17.67 -6.56
N SER A 201 -21.04 18.26 -6.68
CA SER A 201 -20.80 19.40 -7.56
C SER A 201 -20.47 19.01 -9.00
N ILE A 202 -20.30 17.70 -9.27
CA ILE A 202 -19.85 17.17 -10.56
C ILE A 202 -20.86 16.16 -11.13
N PRO A 203 -20.84 15.84 -12.44
CA PRO A 203 -21.73 14.83 -13.02
C PRO A 203 -21.31 13.39 -12.66
N TYR A 204 -21.76 12.92 -11.49
CA TYR A 204 -21.40 11.62 -10.92
C TYR A 204 -22.41 10.50 -11.23
N GLU A 205 -23.60 10.82 -11.75
CA GLU A 205 -24.75 9.92 -11.75
C GLU A 205 -24.57 8.65 -12.59
N GLN A 206 -23.67 8.67 -13.56
CA GLN A 206 -23.32 7.52 -14.41
C GLN A 206 -22.04 6.81 -13.96
N SER A 207 -21.35 7.29 -12.92
CA SER A 207 -20.13 6.66 -12.41
C SER A 207 -20.46 5.74 -11.25
N HIS A 208 -20.27 4.43 -11.42
CA HIS A 208 -20.41 3.46 -10.33
C HIS A 208 -19.46 3.79 -9.17
N ALA A 209 -18.21 4.16 -9.48
CA ALA A 209 -17.17 4.49 -8.50
C ALA A 209 -17.53 5.73 -7.66
N LEU A 210 -18.00 6.82 -8.27
CA LEU A 210 -18.38 8.04 -7.54
C LEU A 210 -19.67 7.86 -6.73
N ASN A 211 -20.63 7.06 -7.23
CA ASN A 211 -21.80 6.69 -6.42
C ASN A 211 -21.39 5.85 -5.20
N ASN A 212 -20.44 4.93 -5.36
CA ASN A 212 -19.91 4.16 -4.24
C ASN A 212 -19.19 5.06 -3.22
N ALA A 213 -18.34 5.97 -3.70
CA ALA A 213 -17.65 6.93 -2.83
C ALA A 213 -18.63 7.82 -2.04
N LEU A 214 -19.70 8.30 -2.69
CA LEU A 214 -20.80 9.00 -1.99
C LEU A 214 -21.42 8.12 -0.90
N ALA A 215 -21.78 6.88 -1.24
CA ALA A 215 -22.36 5.95 -0.28
C ALA A 215 -21.45 5.72 0.92
N TYR A 216 -20.15 5.51 0.66
CA TYR A 216 -19.12 5.35 1.67
C TYR A 216 -19.02 6.57 2.59
N SER A 217 -18.91 7.78 2.02
CA SER A 217 -18.81 9.02 2.79
C SER A 217 -20.06 9.32 3.63
N TYR A 218 -21.27 8.99 3.15
CA TYR A 218 -22.47 9.03 3.99
C TYR A 218 -22.44 7.99 5.12
N ALA A 219 -22.05 6.75 4.81
CA ALA A 219 -22.00 5.67 5.80
C ALA A 219 -21.00 5.95 6.92
N ARG A 220 -19.82 6.52 6.61
CA ARG A 220 -18.82 6.96 7.60
C ARG A 220 -19.32 8.09 8.52
N LEU A 221 -20.31 8.86 8.08
CA LEU A 221 -21.02 9.84 8.89
C LEU A 221 -22.24 9.27 9.63
N ASN A 222 -22.41 7.93 9.65
CA ASN A 222 -23.57 7.21 10.20
C ASN A 222 -24.91 7.60 9.53
N ARG A 223 -24.87 8.07 8.28
CA ARG A 223 -26.02 8.52 7.49
C ARG A 223 -26.48 7.42 6.55
N TYR A 224 -26.80 6.25 7.10
CA TYR A 224 -27.07 5.03 6.33
C TYR A 224 -28.29 5.12 5.41
N GLU A 225 -29.35 5.83 5.83
CA GLU A 225 -30.53 6.08 5.00
C GLU A 225 -30.19 6.87 3.73
N GLU A 226 -29.23 7.79 3.83
CA GLU A 226 -28.78 8.63 2.72
C GLU A 226 -27.72 7.91 1.88
N ALA A 227 -26.90 7.06 2.49
CA ALA A 227 -25.90 6.23 1.81
C ALA A 227 -26.54 5.18 0.88
N LEU A 228 -27.62 4.54 1.34
CA LEU A 228 -28.25 3.40 0.67
C LEU A 228 -28.58 3.62 -0.82
N PRO A 229 -29.29 4.69 -1.23
CA PRO A 229 -29.63 4.88 -2.64
C PRO A 229 -28.38 4.98 -3.53
N TYR A 230 -27.28 5.56 -3.05
CA TYR A 230 -26.04 5.65 -3.80
C TYR A 230 -25.32 4.30 -3.91
N SER A 231 -25.32 3.51 -2.83
CA SER A 231 -24.74 2.16 -2.84
C SER A 231 -25.48 1.24 -3.82
N LEU A 232 -26.82 1.26 -3.80
CA LEU A 232 -27.63 0.51 -4.75
C LEU A 232 -27.42 0.99 -6.20
N LYS A 233 -27.24 2.30 -6.40
CA LYS A 233 -26.94 2.84 -7.73
C LYS A 233 -25.57 2.40 -8.24
N ALA A 234 -24.56 2.36 -7.38
CA ALA A 234 -23.23 1.85 -7.71
C ALA A 234 -23.29 0.39 -8.17
N ILE A 235 -24.02 -0.47 -7.42
CA ILE A 235 -24.26 -1.87 -7.80
C ILE A 235 -25.00 -1.96 -9.14
N GLU A 236 -26.05 -1.17 -9.34
CA GLU A 236 -26.84 -1.16 -10.58
C GLU A 236 -25.96 -0.87 -11.81
N LEU A 237 -25.09 0.14 -11.71
CA LEU A 237 -24.18 0.55 -12.77
C LEU A 237 -23.06 -0.48 -12.98
N ALA A 238 -22.48 -1.00 -11.89
CA ALA A 238 -21.44 -2.03 -11.97
C ALA A 238 -21.91 -3.30 -12.67
N ASN A 239 -23.15 -3.76 -12.42
CA ASN A 239 -23.71 -4.93 -13.12
C ASN A 239 -23.90 -4.71 -14.64
N GLN A 240 -23.82 -3.47 -15.13
CA GLN A 240 -23.97 -3.14 -16.56
C GLN A 240 -22.62 -3.06 -17.27
N GLU A 241 -21.54 -2.73 -16.55
CA GLU A 241 -20.28 -2.28 -17.12
C GLU A 241 -19.06 -3.09 -16.68
N CYS A 242 -19.08 -3.71 -15.49
CA CYS A 242 -17.90 -4.25 -14.84
C CYS A 242 -17.79 -5.79 -14.94
N GLU A 243 -16.60 -6.31 -14.61
CA GLU A 243 -16.39 -7.75 -14.40
C GLU A 243 -16.98 -8.20 -13.05
N PHE A 244 -17.24 -9.50 -12.90
CA PHE A 244 -17.98 -10.07 -11.76
C PHE A 244 -17.34 -9.82 -10.37
N GLU A 245 -16.03 -9.58 -10.30
CA GLU A 245 -15.33 -9.31 -9.03
C GLU A 245 -15.64 -7.91 -8.46
N ASP A 246 -15.81 -6.91 -9.32
CA ASP A 246 -16.14 -5.54 -8.91
C ASP A 246 -17.56 -5.45 -8.33
N GLU A 247 -18.49 -6.27 -8.83
CA GLU A 247 -19.87 -6.33 -8.34
C GLU A 247 -19.93 -6.73 -6.86
N LYS A 248 -19.07 -7.66 -6.43
CA LYS A 248 -18.99 -8.11 -5.04
C LYS A 248 -18.53 -6.98 -4.13
N PHE A 249 -17.53 -6.22 -4.56
CA PHE A 249 -17.03 -5.08 -3.80
C PHE A 249 -18.15 -4.06 -3.51
N TYR A 250 -18.92 -3.67 -4.52
CA TYR A 250 -20.05 -2.75 -4.33
C TYR A 250 -21.18 -3.37 -3.49
N ALA A 251 -21.46 -4.67 -3.66
CA ALA A 251 -22.47 -5.37 -2.89
C ALA A 251 -22.14 -5.45 -1.39
N SER A 252 -20.87 -5.64 -1.02
CA SER A 252 -20.42 -5.63 0.38
C SER A 252 -20.74 -4.32 1.09
N GLY A 253 -20.57 -3.17 0.42
CA GLY A 253 -20.95 -1.87 0.96
C GLY A 253 -22.45 -1.77 1.28
N ALA A 254 -23.31 -2.23 0.37
CA ALA A 254 -24.76 -2.24 0.60
C ALA A 254 -25.17 -3.18 1.73
N VAL A 255 -24.50 -4.32 1.88
CA VAL A 255 -24.71 -5.27 2.99
C VAL A 255 -24.45 -4.59 4.34
N ILE A 256 -23.32 -3.88 4.47
CA ILE A 256 -22.99 -3.13 5.69
C ILE A 256 -24.07 -2.09 6.00
N ILE A 257 -24.51 -1.33 4.98
CA ILE A 257 -25.55 -0.30 5.15
C ILE A 257 -26.87 -0.94 5.60
N TYR A 258 -27.32 -2.04 4.97
CA TYR A 258 -28.55 -2.72 5.38
C TYR A 258 -28.48 -3.30 6.79
N SER A 259 -27.34 -3.89 7.18
CA SER A 259 -27.15 -4.39 8.54
C SER A 259 -27.25 -3.26 9.57
N ASN A 260 -26.65 -2.10 9.31
CA ASN A 260 -26.76 -0.92 10.19
C ASN A 260 -28.17 -0.30 10.23
N LEU A 261 -28.96 -0.48 9.17
CA LEU A 261 -30.38 -0.11 9.13
C LEU A 261 -31.30 -1.13 9.80
N ASN A 262 -30.76 -2.20 10.40
CA ASN A 262 -31.51 -3.34 10.95
C ASN A 262 -32.36 -4.08 9.90
N GLU A 263 -31.99 -4.02 8.63
CA GLU A 263 -32.66 -4.70 7.52
C GLU A 263 -31.94 -6.01 7.15
N GLN A 264 -31.71 -6.86 8.14
CA GLN A 264 -30.88 -8.08 8.00
C GLN A 264 -31.33 -8.99 6.86
N GLN A 265 -32.64 -9.13 6.63
CA GLN A 265 -33.17 -9.93 5.52
C GLN A 265 -32.63 -9.45 4.16
N LYS A 266 -32.56 -8.14 3.92
CA LYS A 266 -32.06 -7.61 2.65
C LYS A 266 -30.54 -7.75 2.53
N ALA A 267 -29.83 -7.62 3.65
CA ALA A 267 -28.40 -7.89 3.71
C ALA A 267 -28.11 -9.35 3.30
N ASP A 268 -28.86 -10.31 3.85
CA ASP A 268 -28.71 -11.74 3.53
C ASP A 268 -29.08 -12.05 2.08
N GLU A 269 -30.15 -11.43 1.56
CA GLU A 269 -30.53 -11.55 0.14
C GLU A 269 -29.41 -11.06 -0.80
N LEU A 270 -28.72 -9.96 -0.45
CA LEU A 270 -27.56 -9.50 -1.21
C LEU A 270 -26.36 -10.43 -1.08
N ARG A 271 -26.07 -10.95 0.12
CA ARG A 271 -24.99 -11.91 0.34
C ARG A 271 -25.18 -13.16 -0.52
N GLU A 272 -26.38 -13.73 -0.53
CA GLU A 272 -26.72 -14.89 -1.34
C GLU A 272 -26.58 -14.58 -2.83
N LYS A 273 -27.15 -13.46 -3.29
CA LYS A 273 -27.15 -13.06 -4.70
C LYS A 273 -25.74 -12.92 -5.28
N TYR A 274 -24.82 -12.29 -4.53
CA TYR A 274 -23.47 -12.00 -5.00
C TYR A 274 -22.43 -13.04 -4.55
N GLY A 275 -22.86 -14.10 -3.85
CA GLY A 275 -21.96 -15.11 -3.31
C GLY A 275 -20.92 -14.49 -2.37
N LEU A 276 -21.34 -13.55 -1.53
CA LEU A 276 -20.52 -12.97 -0.47
C LEU A 276 -20.45 -14.01 0.64
N THR A 277 -19.47 -14.89 0.55
CA THR A 277 -19.28 -16.03 1.45
C THR A 277 -18.56 -15.66 2.75
N GLU A 278 -18.03 -14.45 2.82
CA GLU A 278 -17.33 -13.96 4.01
C GLU A 278 -18.27 -13.01 4.74
N GLU A 279 -18.86 -13.51 5.82
CA GLU A 279 -19.37 -12.62 6.86
C GLU A 279 -18.20 -11.75 7.28
N LEU A 280 -18.27 -10.45 6.99
CA LEU A 280 -17.36 -9.49 7.60
C LEU A 280 -17.53 -9.64 9.10
N TRP A 281 -16.51 -10.18 9.77
CA TRP A 281 -16.54 -10.39 11.21
C TRP A 281 -16.37 -9.03 11.88
N LEU A 282 -17.44 -8.57 12.49
CA LEU A 282 -17.49 -7.32 13.24
C LEU A 282 -17.87 -7.62 14.68
N TYR A 283 -17.26 -6.88 15.60
CA TYR A 283 -17.84 -6.73 16.91
C TYR A 283 -19.18 -6.00 16.80
N THR A 284 -20.14 -6.41 17.63
CA THR A 284 -21.34 -5.62 17.87
C THR A 284 -20.97 -4.31 18.56
N GLN A 285 -21.85 -3.29 18.49
CA GLN A 285 -21.58 -2.02 19.16
C GLN A 285 -21.33 -2.18 20.67
N GLU A 286 -22.07 -3.07 21.35
CA GLU A 286 -21.86 -3.33 22.79
C GLU A 286 -20.50 -3.97 23.08
N GLU A 287 -19.99 -4.81 22.18
CA GLU A 287 -18.64 -5.38 22.28
C GLU A 287 -17.56 -4.34 22.00
N ILE A 288 -17.76 -3.47 21.00
CA ILE A 288 -16.88 -2.33 20.71
C ILE A 288 -16.79 -1.42 21.94
N ASP A 289 -17.92 -1.01 22.50
CA ASP A 289 -17.96 -0.15 23.70
C ASP A 289 -17.23 -0.80 24.90
N CYS A 290 -17.31 -2.13 25.01
CA CYS A 290 -16.63 -2.88 26.05
C CYS A 290 -15.10 -2.88 25.87
N ILE A 291 -14.64 -3.14 24.64
CA ILE A 291 -13.22 -3.14 24.27
C ILE A 291 -12.64 -1.73 24.37
N ASP A 292 -13.37 -0.73 23.87
CA ASP A 292 -13.02 0.69 23.98
C ASP A 292 -12.82 1.09 25.45
N HIS A 293 -13.82 0.82 26.30
CA HIS A 293 -13.71 1.08 27.72
C HIS A 293 -12.53 0.35 28.38
N HIS A 294 -12.26 -0.89 27.98
CA HIS A 294 -11.12 -1.66 28.47
C HIS A 294 -9.79 -1.03 28.09
N ILE A 295 -9.61 -0.63 26.82
CA ILE A 295 -8.42 0.05 26.31
C ILE A 295 -8.22 1.38 27.05
N GLU A 296 -9.24 2.25 27.11
CA GLU A 296 -9.13 3.55 27.76
C GLU A 296 -8.76 3.44 29.24
N LYS A 297 -9.35 2.47 29.94
CA LYS A 297 -9.16 2.26 31.38
C LYS A 297 -7.80 1.66 31.72
N THR A 298 -7.29 0.75 30.90
CA THR A 298 -6.08 -0.03 31.22
C THR A 298 -4.83 0.47 30.52
N ILE A 299 -4.95 0.95 29.27
CA ILE A 299 -3.84 1.39 28.41
C ILE A 299 -3.79 2.92 28.36
N GLY A 300 -4.94 3.55 28.14
CA GLY A 300 -5.14 5.00 28.16
C GLY A 300 -6.04 5.49 27.04
N VAL A 301 -6.59 6.69 27.24
CA VAL A 301 -7.45 7.38 26.27
C VAL A 301 -6.74 7.54 24.93
N TYR A 302 -7.46 7.28 23.85
CA TYR A 302 -7.01 7.46 22.47
C TYR A 302 -8.01 8.36 21.73
N GLU A 303 -7.49 9.25 20.89
CA GLU A 303 -8.30 10.14 20.03
C GLU A 303 -8.06 9.86 18.55
N ASP A 304 -6.92 9.24 18.22
CA ASP A 304 -6.56 8.90 16.85
C ASP A 304 -6.76 7.39 16.64
N VAL A 305 -7.37 7.04 15.51
CA VAL A 305 -7.56 5.67 15.06
C VAL A 305 -7.08 5.59 13.62
N PHE A 306 -6.28 4.58 13.28
CA PHE A 306 -6.08 4.22 11.88
C PHE A 306 -7.18 3.23 11.48
N HIS A 307 -8.15 3.73 10.71
CA HIS A 307 -9.27 2.92 10.27
C HIS A 307 -8.89 1.98 9.13
N GLU A 308 -9.43 0.77 9.15
CA GLU A 308 -9.31 -0.13 8.02
C GLU A 308 -10.27 0.27 6.89
N MET A 309 -9.77 0.34 5.66
CA MET A 309 -10.51 0.95 4.53
C MET A 309 -11.12 -0.07 3.59
N VAL A 310 -10.46 -1.22 3.40
CA VAL A 310 -10.96 -2.37 2.64
C VAL A 310 -10.81 -3.59 3.52
N SER A 311 -11.95 -4.16 3.91
CA SER A 311 -11.99 -5.37 4.72
C SER A 311 -12.49 -6.52 3.85
N ASP A 312 -11.61 -7.49 3.59
CA ASP A 312 -11.98 -8.70 2.86
C ASP A 312 -12.89 -9.58 3.74
N ALA A 313 -12.42 -9.91 4.95
CA ALA A 313 -13.16 -10.75 5.91
C ALA A 313 -13.20 -10.21 7.35
N LEU A 314 -12.30 -9.29 7.71
CA LEU A 314 -12.11 -8.78 9.08
C LEU A 314 -11.83 -7.29 9.01
N HIS A 315 -12.48 -6.50 9.85
CA HIS A 315 -12.24 -5.05 9.96
C HIS A 315 -11.39 -4.77 11.19
N ILE A 316 -10.15 -4.32 11.00
CA ILE A 316 -9.16 -4.13 12.05
C ILE A 316 -8.72 -2.67 12.09
N ASP A 317 -9.28 -1.93 13.02
CA ASP A 317 -8.81 -0.60 13.36
C ASP A 317 -7.55 -0.68 14.24
N ILE A 318 -6.76 0.39 14.25
CA ILE A 318 -5.63 0.55 15.18
C ILE A 318 -5.85 1.80 16.03
N CYS A 319 -6.20 1.60 17.30
CA CYS A 319 -6.34 2.64 18.30
C CYS A 319 -4.96 3.14 18.75
N ILE A 320 -4.78 4.46 18.81
CA ILE A 320 -3.48 5.09 19.09
C ILE A 320 -3.53 5.89 20.39
N ALA A 321 -3.04 5.28 21.47
CA ALA A 321 -2.89 5.95 22.76
C ALA A 321 -1.55 6.73 22.82
N LYS A 322 -1.62 8.04 22.60
CA LYS A 322 -0.47 8.97 22.57
C LYS A 322 0.33 8.99 23.90
N PRO A 323 1.61 9.40 23.87
CA PRO A 323 2.40 9.62 25.07
C PRO A 323 1.77 10.67 25.98
N THR A 324 1.85 10.42 27.29
CA THR A 324 1.46 11.35 28.36
C THR A 324 2.64 11.55 29.31
N PRO A 325 2.63 12.59 30.19
CA PRO A 325 3.68 12.75 31.19
C PRO A 325 3.87 11.55 32.13
N GLN A 326 2.84 10.72 32.31
CA GLN A 326 2.87 9.51 33.14
C GLN A 326 3.26 8.25 32.35
N ARG A 327 3.00 8.23 31.04
CA ARG A 327 3.32 7.15 30.09
C ARG A 327 4.01 7.74 28.86
N ASP A 328 5.34 7.87 28.91
CA ASP A 328 6.14 8.63 27.93
C ASP A 328 6.45 7.84 26.64
N PHE A 329 5.46 7.13 26.10
CA PHE A 329 5.53 6.30 24.89
C PHE A 329 4.15 6.14 24.25
N TYR A 330 4.11 5.82 22.95
CA TYR A 330 2.89 5.46 22.22
C TYR A 330 2.48 4.02 22.50
N THR A 331 1.19 3.75 22.49
CA THR A 331 0.67 2.39 22.46
C THR A 331 -0.34 2.26 21.33
N LEU A 332 -0.08 1.34 20.41
CA LEU A 332 -0.97 0.99 19.31
C LEU A 332 -1.65 -0.32 19.67
N VAL A 333 -2.96 -0.40 19.47
CA VAL A 333 -3.79 -1.55 19.84
C VAL A 333 -4.72 -1.85 18.68
N THR A 334 -4.82 -3.10 18.25
CA THR A 334 -5.84 -3.48 17.27
C THR A 334 -7.22 -3.48 17.93
N MET A 335 -8.24 -3.16 17.15
CA MET A 335 -9.63 -3.33 17.51
C MET A 335 -10.35 -3.97 16.32
N GLY A 336 -10.83 -5.19 16.53
CA GLY A 336 -11.55 -5.96 15.51
C GLY A 336 -10.87 -7.26 15.13
N MET A 337 -9.62 -7.52 15.57
CA MET A 337 -8.98 -8.82 15.35
C MET A 337 -9.81 -9.94 16.00
N GLY A 338 -10.27 -9.72 17.23
CA GLY A 338 -11.00 -10.73 17.98
C GLY A 338 -12.49 -10.82 17.63
N ALA A 339 -12.97 -10.07 16.62
CA ALA A 339 -14.34 -10.20 16.13
C ALA A 339 -14.61 -11.62 15.60
N ARG A 340 -13.55 -12.29 15.14
CA ARG A 340 -13.56 -13.70 14.75
C ARG A 340 -12.84 -14.56 15.78
N LYS A 341 -13.34 -15.78 15.99
CA LYS A 341 -12.65 -16.82 16.76
C LYS A 341 -11.51 -17.44 15.95
N MET A 342 -10.33 -17.55 16.57
CA MET A 342 -9.19 -18.32 16.07
C MET A 342 -9.46 -19.82 16.22
N ASP A 343 -8.84 -20.64 15.37
CA ASP A 343 -8.96 -22.10 15.49
C ASP A 343 -7.98 -22.63 16.54
N ILE A 344 -8.51 -22.90 17.75
CA ILE A 344 -7.74 -23.36 18.90
C ILE A 344 -7.84 -24.89 18.99
N PRO A 345 -6.70 -25.61 19.08
CA PRO A 345 -6.71 -27.06 19.30
C PRO A 345 -7.48 -27.45 20.56
N ASP A 346 -8.17 -28.58 20.54
CA ASP A 346 -9.06 -29.03 21.63
C ASP A 346 -8.38 -29.06 23.01
N GLU A 347 -7.08 -29.35 23.03
CA GLU A 347 -6.23 -29.39 24.24
C GLU A 347 -6.08 -28.02 24.94
N PHE A 348 -6.32 -26.92 24.22
CA PHE A 348 -6.17 -25.56 24.72
C PHE A 348 -7.49 -24.79 24.90
N LYS A 349 -8.64 -25.42 24.63
CA LYS A 349 -9.96 -24.75 24.77
C LYS A 349 -10.30 -24.32 26.19
N GLU A 350 -9.74 -24.97 27.21
CA GLU A 350 -9.97 -24.59 28.61
C GLU A 350 -9.35 -23.22 29.00
N TYR A 351 -8.44 -22.70 28.19
CA TYR A 351 -7.74 -21.44 28.45
C TYR A 351 -8.45 -20.20 27.87
N GLU A 352 -9.57 -20.40 27.15
CA GLU A 352 -10.40 -19.34 26.56
C GLU A 352 -9.57 -18.39 25.67
N LEU A 353 -8.81 -18.96 24.73
CA LEU A 353 -7.85 -18.26 23.86
C LEU A 353 -8.43 -17.91 22.48
N GLU A 354 -9.73 -18.13 22.27
CA GLU A 354 -10.34 -18.05 20.94
C GLU A 354 -10.35 -16.65 20.35
N ARG A 355 -10.22 -15.59 21.15
CA ARG A 355 -10.21 -14.20 20.67
C ARG A 355 -9.03 -13.43 21.22
N ALA A 356 -8.43 -12.62 20.36
CA ALA A 356 -7.31 -11.79 20.74
C ALA A 356 -7.33 -10.42 20.05
N GLU A 357 -6.71 -9.45 20.72
CA GLU A 357 -6.23 -8.20 20.15
C GLU A 357 -4.72 -8.11 20.36
N LEU A 358 -4.04 -7.36 19.50
CA LEU A 358 -2.60 -7.18 19.49
C LEU A 358 -2.25 -5.74 19.85
N MET A 359 -1.10 -5.55 20.49
CA MET A 359 -0.61 -4.23 20.80
C MET A 359 0.91 -4.10 20.67
N ILE A 360 1.39 -2.88 20.53
CA ILE A 360 2.83 -2.58 20.54
C ILE A 360 3.08 -1.23 21.21
N CYS A 361 4.14 -1.16 22.01
CA CYS A 361 4.57 0.06 22.68
C CYS A 361 5.76 0.66 21.94
N LEU A 362 5.63 1.91 21.49
CA LEU A 362 6.63 2.59 20.66
C LEU A 362 7.13 3.85 21.37
N PRO A 363 8.41 4.20 21.28
CA PRO A 363 8.97 5.33 22.01
C PRO A 363 8.31 6.65 21.56
N LYS A 364 8.25 7.67 22.43
CA LYS A 364 7.56 8.95 22.14
C LYS A 364 8.05 9.70 20.89
N ASN A 365 9.25 9.40 20.42
CA ASN A 365 9.85 9.98 19.24
C ASN A 365 9.63 9.12 17.98
N TRP A 366 8.84 8.05 18.09
CA TRP A 366 8.41 7.28 16.94
C TRP A 366 7.50 8.11 16.05
N ASN A 367 7.79 8.15 14.75
CA ASN A 367 6.97 8.89 13.80
C ASN A 367 5.82 7.98 13.32
N ILE A 368 4.71 7.99 14.07
CA ILE A 368 3.54 7.10 13.84
C ILE A 368 2.87 7.34 12.48
N SER A 369 2.96 8.56 11.95
CA SER A 369 2.40 8.94 10.64
C SER A 369 3.42 8.80 9.49
N SER A 370 4.58 8.19 9.75
CA SER A 370 5.62 8.00 8.72
C SER A 370 5.33 6.76 7.89
N ASP A 371 5.46 6.92 6.57
CA ASP A 371 5.50 5.86 5.57
C ASP A 371 6.86 5.15 5.48
N ASP A 372 7.93 5.80 5.95
CA ASP A 372 9.26 5.18 6.05
C ASP A 372 9.19 3.89 6.87
N GLU A 373 9.59 2.79 6.23
CA GLU A 373 9.60 1.44 6.80
C GLU A 373 10.23 1.35 8.19
N ARG A 374 11.23 2.18 8.50
CA ARG A 374 11.88 2.22 9.82
C ARG A 374 10.93 2.55 10.96
N TYR A 375 9.80 3.18 10.66
CA TYR A 375 8.72 3.48 11.59
C TYR A 375 7.44 2.70 11.28
N TYR A 376 7.12 2.51 10.00
CA TYR A 376 5.86 1.90 9.55
C TYR A 376 5.73 0.42 9.87
N TRP A 377 6.86 -0.32 9.99
CA TRP A 377 6.83 -1.76 10.21
C TRP A 377 5.98 -2.16 11.43
N ALA A 378 5.95 -1.34 12.49
CA ALA A 378 5.19 -1.64 13.70
C ALA A 378 3.69 -1.77 13.42
N THR A 379 3.13 -0.78 12.72
CA THR A 379 1.72 -0.76 12.30
C THR A 379 1.45 -1.89 11.30
N ARG A 380 2.35 -2.10 10.33
CA ARG A 380 2.20 -3.20 9.35
C ARG A 380 2.14 -4.56 10.04
N TRP A 381 3.02 -4.83 11.00
CA TRP A 381 3.08 -6.13 11.67
C TRP A 381 1.86 -6.39 12.57
N LEU A 382 1.25 -5.36 13.18
CA LEU A 382 -0.07 -5.51 13.80
C LEU A 382 -1.11 -5.98 12.78
N LYS A 383 -1.17 -5.35 11.60
CA LYS A 383 -2.12 -5.72 10.54
C LYS A 383 -1.89 -7.12 9.97
N ILE A 384 -0.62 -7.52 9.78
CA ILE A 384 -0.24 -8.86 9.32
C ILE A 384 -0.67 -9.90 10.35
N LEU A 385 -0.27 -9.74 11.61
CA LEU A 385 -0.54 -10.74 12.65
C LEU A 385 -2.02 -10.81 13.02
N ALA A 386 -2.77 -9.70 12.94
CA ALA A 386 -4.21 -9.72 13.16
C ALA A 386 -4.98 -10.55 12.12
N ARG A 387 -4.43 -10.71 10.90
CA ARG A 387 -5.02 -11.54 9.84
C ARG A 387 -4.49 -12.97 9.83
N LEU A 388 -3.29 -13.20 10.38
CA LEU A 388 -2.61 -14.48 10.33
C LEU A 388 -3.48 -15.68 10.79
N PRO A 389 -4.23 -15.61 11.93
CA PRO A 389 -5.10 -16.70 12.35
C PRO A 389 -6.12 -17.13 11.30
N TYR A 390 -6.60 -16.17 10.50
CA TYR A 390 -7.56 -16.41 9.45
C TYR A 390 -6.91 -16.88 8.16
N THR A 391 -5.85 -16.22 7.69
CA THR A 391 -5.25 -16.53 6.39
C THR A 391 -4.62 -17.91 6.36
N ASP A 392 -4.10 -18.37 7.50
CA ASP A 392 -3.30 -19.59 7.60
C ASP A 392 -3.97 -20.67 8.48
N ASP A 393 -5.23 -20.47 8.86
CA ASP A 393 -6.01 -21.36 9.74
C ASP A 393 -5.22 -21.73 11.00
N THR A 394 -4.83 -20.68 11.75
CA THR A 394 -3.93 -20.78 12.90
C THR A 394 -4.43 -19.95 14.07
N TRP A 395 -3.62 -19.86 15.14
CA TRP A 395 -3.95 -19.11 16.34
C TRP A 395 -2.72 -18.49 16.99
N LEU A 396 -2.96 -17.43 17.76
CA LEU A 396 -1.93 -16.65 18.44
C LEU A 396 -2.18 -16.65 19.95
N CYS A 397 -1.13 -16.92 20.73
CA CYS A 397 -1.13 -16.76 22.18
C CYS A 397 0.20 -16.26 22.71
N ASP A 398 0.26 -16.00 24.02
CA ASP A 398 1.52 -15.68 24.69
C ASP A 398 2.56 -16.80 24.52
N GLY A 399 3.82 -16.40 24.32
CA GLY A 399 4.92 -17.30 24.01
C GLY A 399 5.06 -17.67 22.53
N HIS A 400 4.12 -17.32 21.65
CA HIS A 400 4.28 -17.57 20.20
C HIS A 400 5.33 -16.62 19.59
N THR A 401 6.16 -17.16 18.69
CA THR A 401 7.21 -16.44 17.96
C THR A 401 6.97 -16.53 16.47
N ILE A 402 6.89 -15.39 15.79
CA ILE A 402 6.61 -15.27 14.37
C ILE A 402 7.86 -14.72 13.66
N PRO A 403 8.48 -15.46 12.73
CA PRO A 403 9.62 -14.96 11.97
C PRO A 403 9.17 -13.88 10.99
N THR A 404 9.99 -12.82 10.85
CA THR A 404 9.66 -11.70 9.95
C THR A 404 10.13 -11.91 8.50
N GLY A 405 10.85 -13.00 8.24
CA GLY A 405 11.47 -13.33 6.94
C GLY A 405 12.77 -12.57 6.70
N GLU A 406 12.70 -11.24 6.76
CA GLU A 406 13.84 -10.32 6.71
C GLU A 406 13.90 -9.45 7.98
N PRO A 407 15.05 -8.83 8.32
CA PRO A 407 15.13 -7.93 9.45
C PRO A 407 14.14 -6.76 9.35
N LEU A 408 13.46 -6.45 10.45
CA LEU A 408 12.61 -5.27 10.55
C LEU A 408 13.41 -4.02 10.21
N ALA A 409 12.86 -3.17 9.34
CA ALA A 409 13.58 -2.06 8.73
C ALA A 409 14.26 -1.14 9.78
N GLY A 410 15.54 -0.86 9.56
CA GLY A 410 16.35 -0.05 10.48
C GLY A 410 16.78 -0.77 11.76
N THR A 411 16.57 -2.08 11.86
CA THR A 411 16.93 -2.91 13.01
C THR A 411 17.67 -4.18 12.57
N SER A 412 18.01 -5.06 13.52
CA SER A 412 18.43 -6.44 13.24
C SER A 412 17.51 -7.46 13.91
N PHE A 413 16.27 -7.06 14.21
CA PHE A 413 15.25 -7.98 14.71
C PHE A 413 14.66 -8.77 13.55
N GLU A 414 14.58 -10.09 13.69
CA GLU A 414 14.11 -11.02 12.65
C GLU A 414 12.90 -11.85 13.10
N CYS A 415 12.35 -11.54 14.28
CA CYS A 415 11.22 -12.25 14.85
C CYS A 415 10.40 -11.32 15.75
N ILE A 416 9.13 -11.64 15.92
CA ILE A 416 8.22 -11.02 16.89
C ILE A 416 7.76 -12.10 17.87
N LEU A 417 7.98 -11.88 19.16
CA LEU A 417 7.40 -12.65 20.25
C LEU A 417 6.10 -12.00 20.70
N LEU A 418 5.07 -12.80 20.95
CA LEU A 418 3.84 -12.36 21.60
C LEU A 418 3.93 -12.64 23.11
N GLU A 419 3.70 -11.61 23.91
CA GLU A 419 3.68 -11.71 25.37
C GLU A 419 2.48 -10.99 25.97
N LYS A 420 2.21 -11.25 27.25
CA LYS A 420 1.18 -10.48 27.97
C LYS A 420 1.64 -9.01 28.15
N PRO A 421 0.72 -8.04 28.15
CA PRO A 421 1.05 -6.62 28.33
C PRO A 421 1.39 -6.29 29.79
N TYR A 422 2.52 -6.77 30.29
CA TYR A 422 2.89 -6.68 31.71
C TYR A 422 2.97 -5.24 32.25
N THR A 423 3.27 -4.26 31.39
CA THR A 423 3.26 -2.82 31.77
C THR A 423 1.87 -2.32 32.13
N PHE A 424 0.81 -2.92 31.58
CA PHE A 424 -0.57 -2.50 31.75
C PHE A 424 -1.34 -3.49 32.62
N LYS A 425 -1.37 -3.22 33.93
CA LYS A 425 -2.02 -4.12 34.89
C LYS A 425 -3.51 -4.35 34.53
N GLY A 426 -3.84 -5.59 34.22
CA GLY A 426 -5.20 -6.03 33.90
C GLY A 426 -5.63 -5.74 32.46
N ALA A 427 -4.72 -5.32 31.58
CA ALA A 427 -5.01 -5.14 30.16
C ALA A 427 -5.10 -6.47 29.39
N ASP A 428 -4.55 -7.56 29.95
CA ASP A 428 -4.38 -8.87 29.29
C ASP A 428 -5.69 -9.58 28.93
N VAL A 429 -6.82 -9.19 29.53
CA VAL A 429 -8.14 -9.80 29.27
C VAL A 429 -9.27 -8.76 29.35
N CYS A 430 -10.08 -8.68 28.30
CA CYS A 430 -11.39 -8.00 28.29
C CYS A 430 -12.51 -9.05 28.28
N GLU A 431 -13.53 -8.90 29.13
CA GLU A 431 -14.72 -9.77 29.14
C GLU A 431 -15.85 -9.08 28.38
N LEU A 432 -16.32 -9.69 27.30
CA LEU A 432 -17.40 -9.18 26.46
C LEU A 432 -18.78 -9.33 27.15
N PRO A 433 -19.81 -8.59 26.69
CA PRO A 433 -21.16 -8.66 27.28
C PRO A 433 -21.77 -10.07 27.34
N ASN A 434 -21.36 -10.96 26.43
CA ASN A 434 -21.81 -12.34 26.38
C ASN A 434 -21.01 -13.31 27.28
N GLY A 435 -20.01 -12.80 28.02
CA GLY A 435 -19.13 -13.54 28.92
C GLY A 435 -17.89 -14.15 28.27
N GLU A 436 -17.74 -14.07 26.95
CA GLU A 436 -16.54 -14.51 26.25
C GLU A 436 -15.37 -13.54 26.49
N LYS A 437 -14.13 -14.02 26.39
CA LYS A 437 -12.93 -13.23 26.69
C LYS A 437 -12.15 -12.90 25.44
N VAL A 438 -11.63 -11.68 25.38
CA VAL A 438 -10.67 -11.21 24.39
C VAL A 438 -9.32 -11.02 25.09
N LYS A 439 -8.30 -11.75 24.64
CA LYS A 439 -6.93 -11.67 25.18
C LYS A 439 -6.16 -10.54 24.51
N PHE A 440 -5.30 -9.85 25.24
CA PHE A 440 -4.41 -8.84 24.65
C PHE A 440 -2.98 -9.34 24.67
N TYR A 441 -2.30 -9.31 23.52
CA TYR A 441 -0.89 -9.69 23.41
C TYR A 441 -0.04 -8.56 22.85
N GLN A 442 1.10 -8.32 23.47
CA GLN A 442 2.08 -7.33 23.07
C GLN A 442 3.15 -7.93 22.16
N LEU A 443 3.42 -7.26 21.06
CA LEU A 443 4.49 -7.59 20.12
C LEU A 443 5.83 -7.13 20.71
N LEU A 444 6.76 -8.08 20.86
CA LEU A 444 8.14 -7.86 21.29
C LEU A 444 9.11 -8.28 20.17
N PRO A 445 9.73 -7.33 19.45
CA PRO A 445 10.74 -7.67 18.45
C PRO A 445 11.95 -8.35 19.07
N LEU A 446 12.36 -9.50 18.50
CA LEU A 446 13.50 -10.30 18.93
C LEU A 446 14.60 -10.36 17.87
N TYR A 447 15.83 -10.44 18.33
CA TYR A 447 16.94 -10.87 17.49
C TYR A 447 16.76 -12.36 17.14
N LYS A 448 17.37 -12.78 16.03
CA LYS A 448 17.35 -14.19 15.61
C LYS A 448 17.87 -15.12 16.72
N GLU A 449 18.97 -14.75 17.36
CA GLU A 449 19.61 -15.55 18.42
C GLU A 449 18.72 -15.69 19.67
N GLU A 450 17.91 -14.66 19.98
CA GLU A 450 16.97 -14.70 21.10
C GLU A 450 15.79 -15.62 20.80
N MET A 451 15.28 -15.59 19.57
CA MET A 451 14.27 -16.53 19.10
C MET A 451 14.80 -17.96 19.12
N GLU A 452 16.01 -18.21 18.60
CA GLU A 452 16.65 -19.53 18.62
C GLU A 452 16.84 -20.04 20.05
N TYR A 453 17.30 -19.18 20.98
CA TYR A 453 17.42 -19.53 22.40
C TYR A 453 16.08 -19.92 23.01
N LYS A 454 15.01 -19.18 22.71
CA LYS A 454 13.65 -19.50 23.18
C LYS A 454 13.15 -20.82 22.63
N LEU A 455 13.43 -21.14 21.36
CA LEU A 455 13.04 -22.43 20.78
C LEU A 455 13.76 -23.61 21.45
N GLU A 456 14.99 -23.41 21.91
CA GLU A 456 15.77 -24.45 22.61
C GLU A 456 15.41 -24.59 24.10
N ASN A 457 15.11 -23.48 24.79
CA ASN A 457 15.03 -23.45 26.26
C ASN A 457 13.64 -23.12 26.82
N GLY A 458 12.72 -22.59 26.00
CA GLY A 458 11.41 -22.10 26.44
C GLY A 458 11.37 -20.58 26.61
N VAL A 459 10.16 -20.05 26.78
CA VAL A 459 9.94 -18.60 26.85
C VAL A 459 10.30 -18.04 28.22
N GLU A 460 10.07 -18.79 29.29
CA GLU A 460 10.40 -18.40 30.65
C GLU A 460 11.92 -18.18 30.80
N GLU A 461 12.72 -19.09 30.25
CA GLU A 461 14.18 -19.00 30.26
C GLU A 461 14.68 -17.79 29.44
N LEU A 462 14.02 -17.44 28.33
CA LEU A 462 14.35 -16.22 27.59
C LEU A 462 14.03 -14.96 28.42
N ILE A 463 12.87 -14.94 29.07
CA ILE A 463 12.46 -13.81 29.91
C ILE A 463 13.43 -13.62 31.08
N GLU A 464 13.92 -14.70 31.71
CA GLU A 464 14.92 -14.63 32.78
C GLU A 464 16.28 -14.07 32.32
N LEU A 465 16.61 -14.12 31.02
CA LEU A 465 17.81 -13.48 30.48
C LEU A 465 17.67 -11.96 30.35
N PHE A 466 16.45 -11.45 30.22
CA PHE A 466 16.19 -10.03 30.15
C PHE A 466 16.44 -9.39 31.53
N ASP A 467 17.40 -8.47 31.58
CA ASP A 467 17.74 -7.77 32.82
C ASP A 467 16.90 -6.49 33.01
N ASP A 468 17.17 -5.75 34.08
CA ASP A 468 16.43 -4.53 34.43
C ASP A 468 16.44 -3.44 33.34
N ASP A 469 17.33 -3.54 32.33
CA ASP A 469 17.36 -2.62 31.18
C ASP A 469 16.35 -3.00 30.08
N PHE A 470 15.76 -4.19 30.14
CA PHE A 470 14.73 -4.60 29.18
C PHE A 470 13.45 -3.81 29.41
N SER A 471 12.92 -3.27 28.33
CA SER A 471 11.61 -2.63 28.29
C SER A 471 10.80 -3.28 27.19
N ASP A 472 9.52 -3.45 27.47
CA ASP A 472 8.50 -3.86 26.52
C ASP A 472 8.10 -2.72 25.54
N VAL A 473 8.60 -1.50 25.78
CA VAL A 473 8.64 -0.41 24.79
C VAL A 473 9.77 -0.67 23.80
N VAL A 474 9.44 -0.68 22.51
CA VAL A 474 10.39 -0.94 21.43
C VAL A 474 11.61 -0.02 21.53
N ASN A 475 12.78 -0.64 21.66
CA ASN A 475 14.07 0.03 21.58
C ASN A 475 14.92 -0.64 20.49
N VAL A 476 14.92 -0.03 19.30
CA VAL A 476 15.67 -0.51 18.13
C VAL A 476 17.19 -0.55 18.31
N LYS A 477 17.71 0.01 19.42
CA LYS A 477 19.13 0.02 19.76
C LYS A 477 19.45 -0.83 21.00
N ARG A 478 18.50 -1.62 21.52
CA ARG A 478 18.74 -2.49 22.69
C ARG A 478 19.80 -3.53 22.35
N LYS A 479 20.54 -3.98 23.37
CA LYS A 479 21.48 -5.11 23.24
C LYS A 479 20.73 -6.39 22.87
N ASN A 480 21.42 -7.29 22.18
CA ASN A 480 20.99 -8.66 21.96
C ASN A 480 21.42 -9.49 23.18
N TYR A 481 20.46 -10.10 23.88
CA TYR A 481 20.73 -10.86 25.11
C TYR A 481 21.36 -12.23 24.86
N CYS A 482 21.31 -12.69 23.61
CA CYS A 482 21.90 -13.94 23.15
C CYS A 482 23.10 -13.73 22.21
N GLU A 483 23.65 -12.50 22.10
CA GLU A 483 24.83 -12.29 21.25
C GLU A 483 26.01 -13.13 21.78
N PRO A 484 26.63 -13.99 20.96
CA PRO A 484 27.77 -14.77 21.39
C PRO A 484 28.91 -13.82 21.77
N ASN A 485 29.16 -13.72 23.08
CA ASN A 485 30.15 -12.82 23.66
C ASN A 485 31.49 -12.96 22.93
N LYS A 486 31.89 -11.95 22.15
CA LYS A 486 33.11 -11.98 21.29
C LYS A 486 34.38 -12.32 22.08
N ALA A 487 34.39 -12.07 23.39
CA ALA A 487 35.49 -12.47 24.28
C ALA A 487 35.54 -14.00 24.53
N ILE A 488 34.39 -14.65 24.66
CA ILE A 488 34.26 -16.11 24.90
C ILE A 488 34.58 -16.88 23.62
N THR A 489 34.12 -16.40 22.46
CA THR A 489 34.42 -17.02 21.16
C THR A 489 35.92 -17.03 20.86
N LYS A 490 36.64 -15.96 21.23
CA LYS A 490 38.11 -15.87 21.11
C LYS A 490 38.83 -16.75 22.13
N PHE A 491 38.27 -16.92 23.34
CA PHE A 491 38.81 -17.82 24.36
C PHE A 491 38.62 -19.30 23.97
N MET A 492 37.46 -19.68 23.46
CA MET A 492 37.17 -21.04 22.99
C MET A 492 37.94 -21.43 21.71
N GLN A 493 38.15 -20.49 20.78
CA GLN A 493 39.01 -20.72 19.60
C GLN A 493 40.48 -20.93 19.98
N ASN A 494 40.96 -20.35 21.08
CA ASN A 494 42.31 -20.58 21.59
C ASN A 494 42.46 -21.92 22.34
N PHE A 495 41.38 -22.49 22.88
CA PHE A 495 41.39 -23.83 23.49
C PHE A 495 41.32 -24.97 22.47
N LYS A 496 40.70 -24.76 21.29
CA LYS A 496 40.72 -25.73 20.18
C LYS A 496 42.04 -25.80 19.39
N LYS A 497 43.03 -24.98 19.75
CA LYS A 497 44.38 -24.94 19.14
C LYS A 497 45.51 -25.46 20.06
N LYS A 498 45.18 -26.18 21.14
CA LYS A 498 46.18 -26.89 21.96
C LYS A 498 45.98 -28.40 21.91
#